data_AF-A0A1Y2K4Y9-F1
#
_entry.id   AF-A0A1Y2K4Y9-F1
#
_cell.length_a   1.000
_cell.length_b   1.000
_cell.length_c   1.000
_cell.angle_alpha   90.00
_cell.angle_beta   90.00
_cell.angle_gamma   90.00
#
_symmetry.space_group_name_H-M   'P 1'
#
loop_
_entity.id
_entity.type
_entity.pdbx_description
1 polymer ?
#
loop_
_entity_poly.entity_id
_entity_poly.type
_entity_poly.pdbx_seq_one_letter_code
_entity_poly.pdbx_strand_id
1 'polypeptide(L)' 'MSFDSDWRFDTSRSKELVRILNRYERDVTFQEFSSPHGHDAFLLPAEDYEQSLALFLRRRLIEARAAAPEAAHE' A
#
# COMPACT_ATOMS: atom_id res chain seq x y z
N MET A 1 -1.79 -1.53 4.09
CA MET A 1 -3.15 -0.93 4.09
C MET A 1 -4.05 -1.82 4.93
N SER A 2 -5.04 -1.27 5.63
CA SER A 2 -6.10 -2.01 6.33
C SER A 2 -7.36 -1.17 6.44
N PHE A 3 -8.50 -1.80 6.74
CA PHE A 3 -9.77 -1.12 7.01
C PHE A 3 -10.20 -1.37 8.45
N ASP A 4 -10.62 -0.33 9.15
CA ASP A 4 -10.97 -0.37 10.59
C ASP A 4 -12.15 -1.30 10.92
N SER A 5 -13.04 -1.53 9.96
CA SER A 5 -14.19 -2.42 10.08
C SER A 5 -13.99 -3.82 9.49
N ASP A 6 -12.79 -4.15 8.98
CA ASP A 6 -12.53 -5.48 8.41
C ASP A 6 -12.61 -6.56 9.51
N TRP A 7 -13.69 -7.35 9.45
CA TRP A 7 -13.97 -8.43 10.39
C TRP A 7 -13.11 -9.68 10.19
N ARG A 8 -12.42 -9.79 9.04
CA ARG A 8 -11.62 -10.96 8.65
C ARG A 8 -10.12 -10.71 8.83
N PHE A 9 -9.66 -9.51 8.52
CA PHE A 9 -8.25 -9.12 8.58
C PHE A 9 -8.03 -7.92 9.51
N ASP A 10 -7.96 -8.23 10.80
CA ASP A 10 -7.73 -7.23 11.86
C ASP A 10 -6.47 -6.38 11.60
N THR A 11 -6.60 -5.06 11.73
CA THR A 11 -5.50 -4.11 11.52
C THR A 11 -4.25 -4.45 12.34
N SER A 12 -4.40 -4.98 13.56
CA SER A 12 -3.25 -5.32 14.42
C SER A 12 -2.28 -6.29 13.74
N ARG A 13 -2.77 -7.22 12.91
CA ARG A 13 -1.94 -8.15 12.13
C ARG A 13 -1.16 -7.42 11.04
N SER A 14 -1.78 -6.47 10.35
CA SER A 14 -1.08 -5.60 9.38
C SER A 14 -0.02 -4.74 10.06
N LYS A 15 -0.32 -4.19 11.25
CA LYS A 15 0.64 -3.42 12.07
C LYS A 15 1.81 -4.30 12.52
N GLU A 16 1.57 -5.57 12.84
CA GLU A 16 2.63 -6.54 13.16
C GLU A 16 3.56 -6.79 11.97
N LEU A 17 3.01 -7.05 10.78
CA LEU A 17 3.81 -7.24 9.56
C LEU A 17 4.67 -6.01 9.25
N VAL A 18 4.11 -4.81 9.39
CA VAL A 18 4.84 -3.55 9.18
C VAL A 18 5.99 -3.41 10.18
N ARG A 19 5.77 -3.74 11.46
CA ARG A 19 6.85 -3.74 12.46
C ARG A 19 7.96 -4.72 12.10
N ILE A 20 7.62 -5.92 11.61
CA ILE A 20 8.61 -6.91 11.18
C ILE A 20 9.41 -6.36 9.98
N LEU A 21 8.74 -5.87 8.94
CA LEU A 21 9.38 -5.33 7.75
C LEU A 21 10.30 -4.14 8.06
N ASN A 22 9.86 -3.23 8.93
CA ASN A 22 10.66 -2.11 9.42
C ASN A 22 11.93 -2.58 10.15
N ARG A 23 11.84 -3.64 10.99
CA ARG A 23 13.03 -4.20 11.66
C ARG A 23 14.08 -4.75 10.70
N TYR A 24 13.67 -5.13 9.48
CA TYR A 24 14.58 -5.59 8.43
C TYR A 24 14.89 -4.51 7.38
N GLU A 25 14.67 -3.23 7.73
CA GLU A 25 14.97 -2.08 6.88
C GLU A 25 14.33 -2.18 5.49
N ARG A 26 13.15 -2.81 5.42
CA ARG A 26 12.37 -2.87 4.19
C ARG A 26 11.59 -1.57 4.04
N ASP A 27 11.56 -1.05 2.82
CA ASP A 27 10.74 0.09 2.45
C ASP A 27 9.26 -0.31 2.49
N VAL A 28 8.61 0.01 3.61
CA VAL A 28 7.21 -0.32 3.89
C VAL A 28 6.46 0.91 4.39
N THR A 29 5.23 1.06 3.91
CA THR A 29 4.29 2.10 4.36
C THR A 29 3.02 1.46 4.89
N PHE A 30 2.44 2.05 5.92
CA PHE A 30 1.16 1.63 6.48
C PHE A 30 0.18 2.80 6.55
N GLN A 31 -1.06 2.53 6.15
CA GLN A 31 -2.21 3.41 6.29
C GLN A 31 -3.43 2.56 6.62
N GLU A 32 -4.22 3.02 7.58
CA GLU A 32 -5.50 2.45 7.97
C GLU A 32 -6.60 3.38 7.45
N PHE A 33 -7.63 2.82 6.84
CA PHE A 33 -8.77 3.56 6.27
C PHE A 33 -10.03 3.28 7.06
N SER A 34 -10.86 4.30 7.22
CA SER A 34 -12.19 4.12 7.79
C SER A 34 -13.20 3.77 6.70
N SER A 35 -13.99 2.71 6.93
CA SER A 35 -15.04 2.30 6.00
C SER A 35 -16.16 1.57 6.75
N PRO A 36 -17.44 1.71 6.37
CA PRO A 36 -18.52 0.91 6.95
C PRO A 36 -18.67 -0.48 6.28
N HIS A 37 -17.88 -0.78 5.25
CA HIS A 37 -18.10 -1.95 4.37
C HIS A 37 -17.31 -3.20 4.74
N GLY A 38 -16.58 -3.16 5.86
CA GLY A 38 -15.83 -4.29 6.36
C GLY A 38 -14.78 -4.78 5.38
N HIS A 39 -14.67 -6.11 5.25
CA HIS A 39 -13.66 -6.75 4.42
C HIS A 39 -13.70 -6.32 2.96
N ASP A 40 -14.88 -6.13 2.38
CA ASP A 40 -15.05 -5.83 0.96
C ASP A 40 -14.83 -4.35 0.63
N ALA A 41 -14.42 -3.52 1.61
CA ALA A 41 -14.21 -2.09 1.43
C ALA A 41 -13.23 -1.74 0.31
N PHE A 42 -12.23 -2.59 0.04
CA PHE A 42 -11.25 -2.36 -1.04
C PHE A 42 -11.82 -2.54 -2.46
N LEU A 43 -13.01 -3.13 -2.59
CA LEU A 43 -13.72 -3.32 -3.87
C LEU A 43 -14.66 -2.16 -4.21
N LEU A 44 -14.87 -1.25 -3.26
CA LEU A 44 -15.82 -0.15 -3.39
C LEU A 44 -15.09 1.18 -3.63
N PRO A 45 -15.74 2.15 -4.31
CA PRO A 45 -15.13 3.47 -4.53
C PRO A 45 -14.78 4.14 -3.20
N ALA A 46 -13.51 4.51 -3.05
CA ALA A 46 -13.00 5.14 -1.85
C ALA A 46 -11.82 6.03 -2.21
N GLU A 47 -12.05 7.34 -2.26
CA GLU A 47 -11.09 8.33 -2.77
C GLU A 47 -9.75 8.25 -2.04
N ASP A 48 -9.74 8.24 -0.71
CA ASP A 48 -8.50 8.18 0.09
C ASP A 48 -7.70 6.89 -0.16
N TYR A 49 -8.39 5.76 -0.33
CA TYR A 49 -7.78 4.46 -0.60
C TYR A 49 -7.17 4.43 -2.01
N GLU A 50 -7.94 4.85 -3.01
CA GLU A 50 -7.50 4.91 -4.40
C GLU A 50 -6.32 5.87 -4.59
N GLN A 51 -6.36 7.04 -3.96
CA GLN A 51 -5.26 8.01 -3.98
C GLN A 51 -3.98 7.42 -3.33
N SER A 52 -4.11 6.78 -2.17
CA SER A 52 -2.97 6.15 -1.49
C SER A 52 -2.34 5.04 -2.35
N LEU A 53 -3.17 4.21 -2.97
CA LEU A 53 -2.72 3.16 -3.90
C LEU A 53 -2.03 3.75 -5.14
N ALA A 54 -2.62 4.79 -5.74
CA ALA A 54 -2.05 5.47 -6.90
C ALA A 54 -0.68 6.08 -6.57
N LEU A 55 -0.52 6.69 -5.39
CA LEU A 55 0.76 7.26 -4.95
C LEU A 55 1.83 6.17 -4.77
N PHE A 56 1.48 5.04 -4.14
CA PHE A 56 2.39 3.91 -3.98
C PHE A 56 2.86 3.38 -5.35
N LEU A 57 1.94 3.13 -6.28
CA LEU A 57 2.27 2.61 -7.61
C LEU A 57 3.08 3.63 -8.44
N ARG A 58 2.73 4.92 -8.36
CA ARG A 58 3.46 5.99 -9.05
C ARG A 58 4.90 6.09 -8.57
N ARG A 59 5.12 6.02 -7.25
CA ARG A 59 6.46 6.00 -6.66
C ARG A 59 7.26 4.83 -7.22
N ARG A 60 6.70 3.61 -7.20
CA ARG A 60 7.36 2.40 -7.73
C ARG A 60 7.66 2.50 -9.22
N LEU A 61 6.77 3.08 -10.01
CA LEU A 61 6.98 3.31 -11.44
C LEU A 61 8.16 4.26 -11.70
N ILE A 62 8.27 5.35 -10.92
CA ILE A 62 9.38 6.31 -11.03
C ILE A 62 10.71 5.64 -10.65
N GLU A 63 10.74 4.91 -9.53
CA GLU A 63 11.93 4.16 -9.08
C GLU A 63 12.36 3.13 -10.13
N ALA A 64 11.42 2.37 -10.69
CA ALA A 64 11.70 1.39 -11.73
C ALA A 64 12.25 2.01 -13.01
N ARG A 65 11.74 3.18 -13.42
CA ARG A 65 12.24 3.93 -14.59
C ARG A 65 13.64 4.50 -14.35
N ALA A 66 13.91 5.00 -13.15
CA ALA A 66 15.25 5.50 -12.81
C ALA A 66 16.29 4.37 -12.72
N ALA A 67 15.87 3.16 -12.34
CA ALA A 67 16.72 1.98 -12.28
C ALA A 67 16.87 1.27 -13.64
N ALA A 68 16.03 1.59 -14.63
CA ALA A 68 16.19 1.07 -15.98
C ALA A 68 17.41 1.73 -16.63
N PRO A 69 18.44 0.96 -17.05
CA PRO A 69 19.50 1.54 -17.88
C PRO A 69 18.86 2.12 -19.14
N GLU A 70 19.37 3.27 -19.61
CA GLU A 70 18.98 3.88 -20.89
C GLU A 70 19.04 2.81 -21.99
N ALA A 71 17.89 2.21 -22.29
CA ALA A 71 17.78 1.26 -23.37
C ALA A 71 17.79 2.06 -24.67
N ALA A 72 18.95 2.02 -25.34
CA ALA A 72 19.17 2.37 -26.74
C ALA A 72 19.08 3.86 -27.07
N HIS A 73 20.15 4.60 -26.76
CA HIS A 73 20.75 5.45 -27.78
C HIS A 73 21.31 4.55 -28.88
N GLU A 74 20.47 4.18 -29.86
CA GLU A 74 20.87 3.73 -31.20
C GLU A 74 20.06 4.51 -32.23
#